data_AF-A0A7C4MVF4-F1
#
_entry.id   AF-A0A7C4MVF4-F1
#
_cell.length_a   1.000
_cell.length_b   1.000
_cell.length_c   1.000
_cell.angle_alpha   90.00
_cell.angle_beta   90.00
_cell.angle_gamma   90.00
#
_symmetry.space_group_name_H-M   'P 1'
#
loop_
_entity.id
_entity.type
_entity.pdbx_description
1 polymer ?
#
loop_
_entity_poly.entity_id
_entity_poly.type
_entity_poly.pdbx_seq_one_letter_code
_entity_poly.pdbx_strand_id
1 'polypeptide(L)'
;SGANTYTGSTAVNAGTLLVTGSLLNTAAVAVNSTGTLGGTGTINGPVTVNDGGTLSPGVTVGQLTLNNGLNMAAAGTGANMVWQLGALSTSNPGLDFDFLSIPVGDLVLGGQSKLTLDFSLLPASQRPDYATPDAFWTSNRSWKIIDTNSNLGNTNFVQLANAVFSVGTFTTVVGTDLDAGDIFLQYSTAPSGPVTRNWTGAELDGLWANPLNWAEGSVPVAGQLAKFTATGAGAVTIETGKTVGKVLFDSATPYTISGDTGAALTMDNSGGTGNASITAAAGNHTISAQVVSTAATPLELGAASGAALNLTGGVLNAASVVNILEGSINAAAIDGAGDTSVGTVSVATLVTGHVRQDSLTIGSGSSVEINSTSGTASTSIVNLLQIFDGTGFTWSGAGGFAASEVGEAGGGTQPVPEPGAWALMAIALLSLPLVFRRRS
;
A
#
# COMPACT_ATOMS: atom_id res chain seq x y z
N SER A 1 22.52 1.48 41.88
CA SER A 1 23.02 2.85 41.64
C SER A 1 24.28 3.10 42.45
N GLY A 2 25.04 4.17 42.16
CA GLY A 2 26.33 4.48 42.80
C GLY A 2 27.48 4.56 41.80
N ALA A 3 28.62 5.11 42.24
CA ALA A 3 29.85 5.18 41.44
C ALA A 3 30.66 3.89 41.63
N ASN A 4 30.62 2.99 40.65
CA ASN A 4 31.36 1.73 40.69
C ASN A 4 32.78 1.96 40.15
N THR A 5 33.79 1.60 40.95
CA THR A 5 35.20 1.86 40.67
C THR A 5 36.01 0.61 40.30
N TYR A 6 35.36 -0.55 40.17
CA TYR A 6 36.02 -1.78 39.72
C TYR A 6 36.59 -1.61 38.31
N THR A 7 37.69 -2.31 38.04
CA THR A 7 38.45 -2.20 36.78
C THR A 7 38.24 -3.38 35.84
N GLY A 8 37.65 -4.48 36.31
CA GLY A 8 37.32 -5.63 35.49
C GLY A 8 36.21 -5.33 34.47
N SER A 9 36.02 -6.25 33.52
CA SER A 9 34.93 -6.16 32.54
C SER A 9 33.57 -6.48 33.15
N THR A 10 32.51 -5.93 32.57
CA THR A 10 31.12 -6.22 32.90
C THR A 10 30.52 -7.08 31.80
N ALA A 11 29.96 -8.25 32.15
CA ALA A 11 29.25 -9.10 31.20
C ALA A 11 27.78 -9.21 31.61
N VAL A 12 26.87 -8.81 30.71
CA VAL A 12 25.43 -9.00 30.87
C VAL A 12 25.04 -10.25 30.08
N ASN A 13 25.07 -11.40 30.75
CA ASN A 13 24.86 -12.71 30.10
C ASN A 13 23.38 -13.04 29.88
N ALA A 14 22.49 -12.53 30.73
CA ALA A 14 21.05 -12.69 30.68
C ALA A 14 20.38 -11.65 31.58
N GLY A 15 19.08 -11.43 31.39
CA GLY A 15 18.29 -10.49 32.20
C GLY A 15 18.72 -9.03 31.98
N THR A 16 18.31 -8.14 32.88
CA THR A 16 18.54 -6.69 32.71
C THR A 16 19.51 -6.13 33.74
N LEU A 17 20.57 -5.45 33.27
CA LEU A 17 21.42 -4.58 34.07
C LEU A 17 21.02 -3.12 33.83
N LEU A 18 20.40 -2.48 34.84
CA LEU A 18 20.09 -1.05 34.82
C LEU A 18 21.20 -0.25 35.51
N VAL A 19 21.98 0.50 34.72
CA VAL A 19 23.00 1.42 35.21
C VAL A 19 22.37 2.80 35.37
N THR A 20 22.06 3.18 36.61
CA THR A 20 21.55 4.54 36.96
C THR A 20 22.58 5.38 37.73
N GLY A 21 23.75 4.81 38.00
CA GLY A 21 24.92 5.50 38.55
C GLY A 21 26.02 5.54 37.50
N SER A 22 27.22 5.05 37.85
CA SER A 22 28.31 4.95 36.88
C SER A 22 29.15 3.69 36.98
N LEU A 23 29.71 3.29 35.83
CA LEU A 23 30.77 2.28 35.68
C LEU A 23 32.05 3.01 35.22
N LEU A 24 32.79 3.59 36.17
CA LEU A 24 33.82 4.61 35.87
C LEU A 24 35.11 4.05 35.29
N ASN A 25 35.51 2.85 35.72
CA ASN A 25 36.81 2.25 35.40
C ASN A 25 36.67 0.89 34.70
N THR A 26 35.45 0.48 34.32
CA THR A 26 35.23 -0.84 33.71
C THR A 26 36.04 -0.97 32.42
N ALA A 27 36.75 -2.09 32.26
CA ALA A 27 37.60 -2.31 31.09
C ALA A 27 36.78 -2.45 29.79
N ALA A 28 35.58 -3.03 29.88
CA ALA A 28 34.63 -3.18 28.77
C ALA A 28 33.26 -3.64 29.31
N VAL A 29 32.20 -3.37 28.57
CA VAL A 29 30.87 -3.93 28.81
C VAL A 29 30.45 -4.77 27.61
N ALA A 30 30.17 -6.04 27.83
CA ALA A 30 29.62 -6.94 26.82
C ALA A 30 28.18 -7.31 27.17
N VAL A 31 27.27 -7.12 26.22
CA VAL A 31 25.86 -7.54 26.33
C VAL A 31 25.67 -8.75 25.44
N ASN A 32 25.47 -9.91 26.05
CA ASN A 32 25.35 -11.18 25.33
C ASN A 32 23.88 -11.50 25.03
N SER A 33 23.66 -12.55 24.24
CA SER A 33 22.32 -13.02 23.88
C SER A 33 21.41 -13.13 25.11
N THR A 34 20.20 -12.57 25.02
CA THR A 34 19.19 -12.47 26.12
C THR A 34 19.55 -11.53 27.28
N GLY A 35 20.71 -10.90 27.24
CA GLY A 35 21.09 -9.81 28.14
C GLY A 35 20.55 -8.47 27.65
N THR A 36 20.16 -7.62 28.60
CA THR A 36 19.73 -6.24 28.36
C THR A 36 20.56 -5.29 29.21
N LEU A 37 21.23 -4.34 28.58
CA LEU A 37 21.84 -3.19 29.26
C LEU A 37 20.92 -1.98 29.12
N GLY A 38 20.63 -1.30 30.23
CA GLY A 38 19.87 -0.08 30.21
C GLY A 38 20.19 0.86 31.36
N GLY A 39 19.30 1.82 31.62
CA GLY A 39 19.41 2.80 32.68
C GLY A 39 19.78 4.21 32.20
N THR A 40 19.97 5.11 33.15
CA THR A 40 20.18 6.55 32.91
C THR A 40 21.59 7.05 33.28
N GLY A 41 22.51 6.12 33.49
CA GLY A 41 23.83 6.38 34.05
C GLY A 41 24.92 6.63 33.03
N THR A 42 26.16 6.53 33.49
CA THR A 42 27.37 6.73 32.68
C THR A 42 28.27 5.50 32.67
N ILE A 43 28.71 5.08 31.50
CA ILE A 43 29.62 3.94 31.32
C ILE A 43 30.89 4.45 30.62
N ASN A 44 32.06 4.26 31.24
CA ASN A 44 33.34 4.74 30.69
C ASN A 44 34.14 3.65 29.96
N GLY A 45 33.73 2.38 30.07
CA GLY A 45 34.31 1.31 29.24
C GLY A 45 33.58 1.22 27.90
N PRO A 46 34.24 0.69 26.86
CA PRO A 46 33.60 0.47 25.56
C PRO A 46 32.45 -0.53 25.71
N VAL A 47 31.36 -0.28 25.00
CA VAL A 47 30.18 -1.16 25.00
C VAL A 47 30.12 -1.96 23.71
N THR A 48 29.99 -3.27 23.82
CA THR A 48 29.68 -4.16 22.69
C THR A 48 28.38 -4.90 22.97
N VAL A 49 27.42 -4.78 22.05
CA VAL A 49 26.18 -5.56 22.06
C VAL A 49 26.35 -6.68 21.04
N ASN A 50 26.41 -7.91 21.54
CA ASN A 50 26.58 -9.11 20.71
C ASN A 50 25.23 -9.56 20.14
N ASP A 51 25.25 -10.55 19.26
CA ASP A 51 24.06 -11.17 18.68
C ASP A 51 23.02 -11.55 19.76
N GLY A 52 21.78 -11.09 19.59
CA GLY A 52 20.68 -11.32 20.52
C GLY A 52 20.74 -10.51 21.82
N GLY A 53 21.76 -9.65 22.00
CA GLY A 53 21.84 -8.69 23.11
C GLY A 53 20.97 -7.46 22.85
N THR A 54 20.50 -6.82 23.93
CA THR A 54 19.66 -5.62 23.86
C THR A 54 20.27 -4.44 24.61
N LEU A 55 20.28 -3.27 23.97
CA LEU A 55 20.50 -1.98 24.59
C LEU A 55 19.15 -1.27 24.75
N SER A 56 18.81 -0.81 25.94
CA SER A 56 17.57 -0.06 26.22
C SER A 56 17.94 1.15 27.07
N PRO A 57 18.36 2.27 26.45
CA PRO A 57 18.61 3.50 27.20
C PRO A 57 17.37 3.85 28.04
N GLY A 58 17.57 4.33 29.27
CA GLY A 58 16.46 4.63 30.17
C GLY A 58 16.04 3.48 31.11
N VAL A 59 15.12 3.81 32.02
CA VAL A 59 14.45 2.85 32.94
C VAL A 59 12.96 2.77 32.59
N THR A 60 12.39 3.91 32.23
CA THR A 60 11.30 4.05 31.27
C THR A 60 11.91 4.83 30.11
N VAL A 61 11.47 6.07 29.88
CA VAL A 61 12.26 7.03 29.12
C VAL A 61 13.52 7.43 29.88
N GLY A 62 14.66 7.56 29.20
CA GLY A 62 15.84 8.17 29.81
C GLY A 62 17.05 8.33 28.90
N GLN A 63 18.08 9.01 29.42
CA GLN A 63 19.37 9.16 28.76
C GLN A 63 20.42 8.21 29.34
N LEU A 64 21.00 7.32 28.51
CA LEU A 64 22.21 6.58 28.84
C LEU A 64 23.44 7.26 28.20
N THR A 65 24.56 7.36 28.93
CA THR A 65 25.80 7.97 28.42
C THR A 65 26.93 6.95 28.32
N LEU A 66 27.53 6.81 27.14
CA LEU A 66 28.65 5.92 26.85
C LEU A 66 29.90 6.74 26.49
N ASN A 67 30.87 6.82 27.38
CA ASN A 67 32.09 7.63 27.22
C ASN A 67 33.24 6.86 26.55
N ASN A 68 32.97 5.79 25.81
CA ASN A 68 34.01 5.05 25.11
C ASN A 68 33.46 4.20 23.93
N GLY A 69 32.48 4.75 23.22
CA GLY A 69 31.93 4.15 22.00
C GLY A 69 30.96 2.99 22.23
N LEU A 70 30.33 2.59 21.13
CA LEU A 70 29.36 1.52 21.05
C LEU A 70 29.56 0.72 19.77
N ASN A 71 29.62 -0.61 19.89
CA ASN A 71 29.59 -1.52 18.76
C ASN A 71 28.34 -2.43 18.81
N MET A 72 27.52 -2.37 17.76
CA MET A 72 26.34 -3.21 17.54
C MET A 72 26.38 -3.95 16.19
N ALA A 73 27.52 -3.97 15.49
CA ALA A 73 27.65 -4.53 14.15
C ALA A 73 27.75 -6.07 14.11
N ALA A 74 27.09 -6.75 15.05
CA ALA A 74 27.02 -8.21 15.07
C ALA A 74 26.31 -8.74 13.80
N ALA A 75 26.83 -9.82 13.23
CA ALA A 75 26.43 -10.30 11.90
C ALA A 75 25.42 -11.47 11.93
N GLY A 76 25.09 -12.01 13.10
CA GLY A 76 24.18 -13.15 13.27
C GLY A 76 22.73 -12.73 13.44
N THR A 77 22.13 -13.00 14.62
CA THR A 77 20.74 -12.60 14.91
C THR A 77 20.56 -11.09 15.10
N GLY A 78 21.68 -10.35 15.19
CA GLY A 78 21.68 -8.90 15.31
C GLY A 78 21.61 -8.43 16.77
N ALA A 79 22.30 -7.34 17.04
CA ALA A 79 22.14 -6.57 18.27
C ALA A 79 20.91 -5.66 18.16
N ASN A 80 20.14 -5.53 19.25
CA ASN A 80 18.92 -4.73 19.27
C ASN A 80 19.07 -3.50 20.16
N MET A 81 18.63 -2.34 19.69
CA MET A 81 18.35 -1.18 20.55
C MET A 81 16.83 -1.03 20.67
N VAL A 82 16.32 -0.87 21.89
CA VAL A 82 14.93 -0.49 22.12
C VAL A 82 14.89 1.02 22.33
N TRP A 83 13.98 1.68 21.61
CA TRP A 83 13.71 3.10 21.78
C TRP A 83 12.25 3.28 22.21
N GLN A 84 12.04 3.95 23.33
CA GLN A 84 10.73 4.21 23.89
C GLN A 84 10.31 5.68 23.71
N LEU A 85 9.03 5.89 23.38
CA LEU A 85 8.39 7.21 23.37
C LEU A 85 7.44 7.31 24.57
N GLY A 86 7.74 8.21 25.50
CA GLY A 86 6.94 8.45 26.71
C GLY A 86 5.92 9.57 26.57
N ALA A 87 6.13 10.50 25.64
CA ALA A 87 5.21 11.60 25.35
C ALA A 87 5.20 11.94 23.86
N LEU A 88 4.08 12.45 23.34
CA LEU A 88 3.93 12.90 21.95
C LEU A 88 4.70 14.22 21.70
N SER A 89 6.02 14.12 21.65
CA SER A 89 6.95 15.24 21.55
C SER A 89 8.20 14.81 20.76
N THR A 90 8.76 15.73 19.97
CA THR A 90 10.08 15.59 19.34
C THR A 90 11.17 16.32 20.12
N SER A 91 10.83 16.87 21.28
CA SER A 91 11.69 17.70 22.12
C SER A 91 12.10 16.92 23.38
N ASN A 92 13.10 17.42 24.11
CA ASN A 92 13.52 16.89 25.41
C ASN A 92 14.00 15.41 25.38
N PRO A 93 15.08 15.10 24.63
CA PRO A 93 15.70 13.78 24.65
C PRO A 93 16.03 13.35 26.08
N GLY A 94 15.75 12.09 26.41
CA GLY A 94 15.92 11.52 27.74
C GLY A 94 14.81 11.87 28.74
N LEU A 95 13.80 12.66 28.36
CA LEU A 95 12.61 12.95 29.16
C LEU A 95 11.32 12.53 28.46
N ASP A 96 11.15 12.93 27.19
CA ASP A 96 9.96 12.58 26.40
C ASP A 96 10.16 11.30 25.57
N PHE A 97 11.41 10.98 25.22
CA PHE A 97 11.81 9.77 24.51
C PHE A 97 13.23 9.33 24.89
N ASP A 98 13.56 8.06 24.67
CA ASP A 98 14.88 7.52 24.98
C ASP A 98 15.99 8.18 24.17
N PHE A 99 17.13 8.36 24.84
CA PHE A 99 18.28 9.00 24.24
C PHE A 99 19.58 8.30 24.62
N LEU A 100 20.45 8.14 23.63
CA LEU A 100 21.79 7.61 23.83
C LEU A 100 22.81 8.69 23.49
N SER A 101 23.67 9.02 24.45
CA SER A 101 24.78 9.97 24.24
C SER A 101 26.11 9.23 24.22
N ILE A 102 26.91 9.48 23.19
CA ILE A 102 28.23 8.89 22.96
C ILE A 102 29.23 10.03 22.71
N PRO A 103 29.60 10.81 23.74
CA PRO A 103 30.47 11.97 23.58
C PRO A 103 31.95 11.58 23.34
N VAL A 104 32.31 10.31 23.55
CA VAL A 104 33.66 9.79 23.37
C VAL A 104 33.59 8.37 22.79
N GLY A 105 34.44 8.07 21.81
CA GLY A 105 34.53 6.79 21.12
C GLY A 105 33.56 6.67 19.93
N ASP A 106 33.83 5.73 19.04
CA ASP A 106 33.07 5.58 17.79
C ASP A 106 31.73 4.86 18.00
N LEU A 107 30.71 5.29 17.26
CA LEU A 107 29.47 4.56 17.04
C LEU A 107 29.62 3.64 15.83
N VAL A 108 29.47 2.34 16.05
CA VAL A 108 29.54 1.32 15.00
C VAL A 108 28.23 0.54 14.96
N LEU A 109 27.39 0.89 13.98
CA LEU A 109 26.19 0.17 13.55
C LEU A 109 26.48 -0.64 12.27
N GLY A 110 25.45 -1.21 11.64
CA GLY A 110 25.59 -2.12 10.51
C GLY A 110 25.40 -3.60 10.89
N GLY A 111 26.03 -4.53 10.17
CA GLY A 111 25.80 -5.97 10.38
C GLY A 111 24.31 -6.31 10.26
N GLN A 112 23.74 -6.86 11.34
CA GLN A 112 22.30 -7.12 11.47
C GLN A 112 21.67 -6.25 12.58
N SER A 113 22.26 -5.09 12.90
CA SER A 113 21.77 -4.18 13.94
C SER A 113 20.32 -3.77 13.73
N LYS A 114 19.57 -3.76 14.82
CA LYS A 114 18.13 -3.54 14.85
C LYS A 114 17.75 -2.43 15.80
N LEU A 115 16.79 -1.61 15.39
CA LEU A 115 16.07 -0.67 16.25
C LEU A 115 14.63 -1.16 16.43
N THR A 116 14.21 -1.42 17.67
CA THR A 116 12.82 -1.76 18.01
C THR A 116 12.14 -0.53 18.60
N LEU A 117 11.06 -0.10 17.97
CA LEU A 117 10.23 1.01 18.47
C LEU A 117 9.20 0.48 19.47
N ASP A 118 9.13 1.12 20.63
CA ASP A 118 8.22 0.77 21.70
C ASP A 118 7.36 1.99 22.13
N PHE A 119 6.07 1.89 21.85
CA PHE A 119 5.06 2.90 22.18
C PHE A 119 4.22 2.50 23.41
N SER A 120 4.63 1.48 24.15
CA SER A 120 3.86 0.93 25.27
C SER A 120 3.66 1.91 26.43
N LEU A 121 4.55 2.90 26.58
CA LEU A 121 4.43 3.97 27.56
C LEU A 121 3.31 4.98 27.23
N LEU A 122 2.92 5.08 25.96
CA LEU A 122 1.79 5.91 25.55
C LEU A 122 0.45 5.22 25.86
N PRO A 123 -0.59 5.98 26.27
CA PRO A 123 -1.97 5.54 26.19
C PRO A 123 -2.30 5.00 24.80
N ALA A 124 -3.12 3.95 24.72
CA ALA A 124 -3.48 3.33 23.43
C ALA A 124 -4.01 4.35 22.40
N SER A 125 -4.80 5.35 22.85
CA SER A 125 -5.35 6.39 21.97
C SER A 125 -4.32 7.33 21.34
N GLN A 126 -3.09 7.33 21.87
CA GLN A 126 -2.00 8.19 21.40
C GLN A 126 -0.98 7.43 20.54
N ARG A 127 -1.12 6.11 20.40
CA ARG A 127 -0.16 5.30 19.65
C ARG A 127 -0.41 5.38 18.14
N PRO A 128 0.63 5.18 17.31
CA PRO A 128 0.49 5.22 15.86
C PRO A 128 -0.33 4.05 15.28
N ASP A 129 -0.54 2.97 16.04
CA ASP A 129 -1.39 1.84 15.66
C ASP A 129 -2.87 2.01 16.04
N TYR A 130 -3.24 3.13 16.67
CA TYR A 130 -4.62 3.37 17.08
C TYR A 130 -5.53 3.64 15.88
N ALA A 131 -6.73 3.06 15.90
CA ALA A 131 -7.68 3.10 14.77
C ALA A 131 -8.09 4.52 14.36
N THR A 132 -8.11 5.46 15.31
CA THR A 132 -8.33 6.90 15.06
C THR A 132 -7.06 7.68 15.44
N PRO A 133 -6.16 7.93 14.47
CA PRO A 133 -4.82 8.43 14.77
C PRO A 133 -4.81 9.76 15.51
N ASP A 134 -3.93 9.90 16.51
CA ASP A 134 -3.66 11.19 17.14
C ASP A 134 -3.09 12.18 16.12
N ALA A 135 -3.44 13.47 16.25
CA ALA A 135 -2.96 14.53 15.36
C ALA A 135 -1.43 14.67 15.35
N PHE A 136 -0.73 14.18 16.38
CA PHE A 136 0.72 14.11 16.38
C PHE A 136 1.27 13.32 15.19
N TRP A 137 0.60 12.24 14.79
CA TRP A 137 0.99 11.31 13.73
C TRP A 137 0.57 11.75 12.32
N THR A 138 -0.05 12.93 12.18
CA THR A 138 -0.46 13.47 10.87
C THR A 138 0.53 14.47 10.28
N SER A 139 1.73 14.58 10.85
CA SER A 139 2.83 15.39 10.31
C SER A 139 4.15 14.62 10.39
N ASN A 140 5.07 14.91 9.48
CA ASN A 140 6.42 14.34 9.54
C ASN A 140 7.11 14.76 10.84
N ARG A 141 7.84 13.82 11.45
CA ARG A 141 8.56 14.04 12.71
C ARG A 141 10.01 13.56 12.58
N SER A 142 10.88 14.13 13.40
CA SER A 142 12.28 13.72 13.49
C SER A 142 12.71 13.79 14.96
N TRP A 143 13.42 12.75 15.42
CA TRP A 143 14.03 12.67 16.75
C TRP A 143 15.51 12.38 16.59
N LYS A 144 16.37 13.15 17.23
CA LYS A 144 17.77 12.75 17.42
C LYS A 144 17.80 11.68 18.52
N ILE A 145 18.00 10.43 18.15
CA ILE A 145 17.92 9.29 19.09
C ILE A 145 19.30 8.83 19.59
N ILE A 146 20.36 9.11 18.80
CA ILE A 146 21.75 8.93 19.21
C ILE A 146 22.50 10.20 18.86
N ASP A 147 23.15 10.78 19.87
CA ASP A 147 24.10 11.88 19.72
C ASP A 147 25.50 11.30 19.92
N THR A 148 26.35 11.42 18.90
CA THR A 148 27.68 10.83 18.90
C THR A 148 28.74 11.81 18.40
N ASN A 149 29.91 11.75 19.02
CA ASN A 149 31.04 12.54 18.55
C ASN A 149 31.73 11.94 17.30
N SER A 150 31.47 10.68 16.98
CA SER A 150 32.15 9.93 15.93
C SER A 150 31.29 8.76 15.44
N ASN A 151 31.04 8.72 14.14
CA ASN A 151 30.49 7.58 13.42
C ASN A 151 31.26 7.45 12.10
N LEU A 152 32.50 7.00 12.17
CA LEU A 152 33.46 7.09 11.05
C LEU A 152 33.00 6.35 9.79
N GLY A 153 32.18 5.31 9.96
CA GLY A 153 31.62 4.54 8.85
C GLY A 153 30.32 5.11 8.28
N ASN A 154 29.79 6.23 8.81
CA ASN A 154 28.42 6.69 8.57
C ASN A 154 27.42 5.54 8.65
N THR A 155 27.59 4.70 9.67
CA THR A 155 26.80 3.49 9.88
C THR A 155 25.42 3.84 10.42
N ASN A 156 24.42 3.03 10.09
CA ASN A 156 23.04 3.19 10.52
C ASN A 156 22.44 1.82 10.91
N PHE A 157 21.27 1.82 11.54
CA PHE A 157 20.51 0.58 11.77
C PHE A 157 20.12 -0.07 10.45
N VAL A 158 20.27 -1.39 10.39
CA VAL A 158 19.92 -2.19 9.20
C VAL A 158 18.45 -2.57 9.20
N GLN A 159 17.86 -2.74 10.38
CA GLN A 159 16.49 -3.17 10.55
C GLN A 159 15.75 -2.29 11.55
N LEU A 160 14.49 -2.00 11.26
CA LEU A 160 13.56 -1.43 12.22
C LEU A 160 12.42 -2.42 12.46
N ALA A 161 12.01 -2.57 13.72
CA ALA A 161 10.80 -3.28 14.10
C ALA A 161 9.76 -2.34 14.68
N ASN A 162 8.48 -2.67 14.47
CA ASN A 162 7.32 -1.85 14.84
C ASN A 162 7.39 -0.44 14.22
N ALA A 163 7.77 -0.37 12.94
CA ALA A 163 8.08 0.88 12.25
C ALA A 163 7.11 1.22 11.11
N VAL A 164 6.17 0.34 10.77
CA VAL A 164 5.20 0.55 9.69
C VAL A 164 3.80 0.55 10.26
N PHE A 165 3.06 1.64 10.02
CA PHE A 165 1.70 1.85 10.48
C PHE A 165 0.84 2.35 9.31
N SER A 166 -0.48 2.23 9.43
CA SER A 166 -1.43 2.77 8.42
C SER A 166 -1.31 4.29 8.25
N VAL A 167 -0.80 4.98 9.27
CA VAL A 167 -0.67 6.44 9.35
C VAL A 167 0.67 6.97 8.89
N GLY A 168 1.67 6.10 8.74
CA GLY A 168 3.03 6.49 8.39
C GLY A 168 4.07 5.42 8.69
N THR A 169 5.30 5.72 8.31
CA THR A 169 6.44 4.81 8.41
C THR A 169 7.63 5.50 9.04
N PHE A 170 8.36 4.76 9.86
CA PHE A 170 9.61 5.18 10.48
C PHE A 170 10.81 4.69 9.67
N THR A 171 11.84 5.54 9.58
CA THR A 171 13.16 5.22 9.03
C THR A 171 14.22 5.86 9.91
N THR A 172 15.47 5.46 9.78
CA THR A 172 16.60 6.16 10.40
C THR A 172 17.48 6.79 9.36
N VAL A 173 18.07 7.94 9.67
CA VAL A 173 19.09 8.58 8.84
C VAL A 173 20.31 8.95 9.69
N VAL A 174 21.46 8.98 9.04
CA VAL A 174 22.67 9.56 9.61
C VAL A 174 22.62 11.07 9.40
N GLY A 175 22.82 11.83 10.48
CA GLY A 175 22.87 13.28 10.46
C GLY A 175 24.02 13.82 9.62
N THR A 176 23.88 15.06 9.20
CA THR A 176 24.87 15.81 8.40
C THR A 176 25.26 17.09 9.13
N ASP A 177 26.26 17.78 8.60
CA ASP A 177 26.69 19.10 9.07
C ASP A 177 27.09 19.11 10.56
N LEU A 178 26.43 19.92 11.39
CA LEU A 178 26.72 20.01 12.82
C LEU A 178 26.36 18.73 13.59
N ASP A 179 25.51 17.89 13.00
CA ASP A 179 25.05 16.62 13.55
C ASP A 179 25.63 15.43 12.75
N ALA A 180 26.78 15.63 12.09
CA ALA A 180 27.41 14.60 11.27
C ALA A 180 27.73 13.35 12.09
N GLY A 181 27.08 12.23 11.72
CA GLY A 181 27.26 10.94 12.38
C GLY A 181 26.18 10.58 13.41
N ASP A 182 25.40 11.56 13.88
CA ASP A 182 24.23 11.33 14.75
C ASP A 182 23.19 10.45 14.06
N ILE A 183 22.36 9.75 14.83
CA ILE A 183 21.26 8.98 14.29
C ILE A 183 19.93 9.68 14.59
N PHE A 184 19.22 10.00 13.52
CA PHE A 184 17.86 10.52 13.58
C PHE A 184 16.86 9.43 13.23
N LEU A 185 15.83 9.28 14.07
CA LEU A 185 14.63 8.54 13.75
C LEU A 185 13.66 9.50 13.05
N GLN A 186 13.24 9.18 11.84
CA GLN A 186 12.30 9.99 11.05
C GLN A 186 10.99 9.24 10.90
N TYR A 187 9.89 9.94 11.17
CA TYR A 187 8.55 9.49 10.84
C TYR A 187 8.03 10.28 9.65
N SER A 188 7.64 9.56 8.60
CA SER A 188 6.95 10.13 7.45
C SER A 188 5.49 9.70 7.48
N THR A 189 4.58 10.66 7.36
CA THR A 189 3.15 10.37 7.28
C THR A 189 2.84 9.53 6.05
N ALA A 190 1.91 8.59 6.19
CA ALA A 190 1.26 7.97 5.05
C ALA A 190 0.58 9.09 4.24
N PRO A 191 0.55 8.98 2.91
CA PRO A 191 -0.16 9.95 2.08
C PRO A 191 -1.61 10.13 2.58
N SER A 192 -2.00 11.38 2.80
CA SER A 192 -3.28 11.72 3.45
C SER A 192 -4.44 11.72 2.45
N GLY A 193 -5.23 10.63 2.36
CA GLY A 193 -6.52 10.59 1.64
C GLY A 193 -6.44 10.94 0.13
N PRO A 194 -7.57 10.97 -0.61
CA PRO A 194 -7.54 11.22 -2.05
C PRO A 194 -7.19 12.70 -2.30
N VAL A 195 -5.90 12.98 -2.40
CA VAL A 195 -5.40 14.22 -2.97
C VAL A 195 -6.01 14.34 -4.37
N THR A 196 -6.87 15.32 -4.57
CA THR A 196 -7.54 15.54 -5.85
C THR A 196 -6.68 16.44 -6.72
N ARG A 197 -6.58 16.08 -8.01
CA ARG A 197 -5.96 16.87 -9.07
C ARG A 197 -7.02 17.17 -10.11
N ASN A 198 -7.34 18.44 -10.29
CA ASN A 198 -8.38 18.87 -11.21
C ASN A 198 -7.75 19.17 -12.57
N TRP A 199 -8.16 18.42 -13.59
CA TRP A 199 -7.77 18.68 -14.97
C TRP A 199 -8.40 20.00 -15.44
N THR A 200 -7.56 20.92 -15.88
CA THR A 200 -7.94 22.20 -16.48
C THR A 200 -7.62 22.25 -17.97
N GLY A 201 -6.63 21.48 -18.44
CA GLY A 201 -6.17 21.54 -19.83
C GLY A 201 -5.69 22.93 -20.25
N ALA A 202 -5.20 23.73 -19.30
CA ALA A 202 -4.93 25.16 -19.48
C ALA A 202 -3.90 25.47 -20.57
N GLU A 203 -2.93 24.58 -20.80
CA GLU A 203 -1.88 24.77 -21.80
C GLU A 203 -2.32 24.36 -23.22
N LEU A 204 -3.51 23.78 -23.37
CA LEU A 204 -4.08 23.29 -24.64
C LEU A 204 -3.22 22.22 -25.37
N ASP A 205 -2.16 21.71 -24.74
CA ASP A 205 -1.32 20.64 -25.27
C ASP A 205 -1.94 19.24 -25.05
N GLY A 206 -2.91 19.12 -24.15
CA GLY A 206 -3.58 17.87 -23.80
C GLY A 206 -2.69 16.87 -23.06
N LEU A 207 -1.52 17.27 -22.56
CA LEU A 207 -0.51 16.35 -22.01
C LEU A 207 -0.77 16.03 -20.53
N TRP A 208 -0.97 14.75 -20.18
CA TRP A 208 -1.17 14.33 -18.78
C TRP A 208 0.04 14.70 -17.92
N ALA A 209 1.25 14.56 -18.47
CA ALA A 209 2.49 14.79 -17.74
C ALA A 209 2.78 16.26 -17.43
N ASN A 210 2.10 17.21 -18.08
CA ASN A 210 2.35 18.63 -17.87
C ASN A 210 1.64 19.10 -16.58
N PRO A 211 2.38 19.51 -15.52
CA PRO A 211 1.76 19.94 -14.26
C PRO A 211 0.85 21.17 -14.40
N LEU A 212 1.04 21.99 -15.45
CA LEU A 212 0.24 23.18 -15.70
C LEU A 212 -1.19 22.87 -16.20
N ASN A 213 -1.44 21.65 -16.69
CA ASN A 213 -2.79 21.19 -17.02
C ASN A 213 -3.61 20.75 -15.80
N TRP A 214 -3.01 20.80 -14.61
CA TRP A 214 -3.65 20.47 -13.36
C TRP A 214 -3.74 21.73 -12.50
N ALA A 215 -4.93 22.03 -11.96
CA ALA A 215 -5.18 23.25 -11.18
C ALA A 215 -4.20 23.40 -9.99
N GLU A 216 -3.75 22.28 -9.45
CA GLU A 216 -2.85 22.19 -8.31
C GLU A 216 -1.36 22.26 -8.70
N GLY A 217 -1.04 22.48 -9.98
CA GLY A 217 0.34 22.59 -10.48
C GLY A 217 1.14 21.29 -10.33
N SER A 218 0.47 20.14 -10.22
CA SER A 218 1.10 18.83 -10.04
C SER A 218 0.26 17.70 -10.63
N VAL A 219 0.95 16.70 -11.18
CA VAL A 219 0.34 15.54 -11.84
C VAL A 219 -0.13 14.53 -10.79
N PRO A 220 -1.34 13.93 -10.92
CA PRO A 220 -1.79 12.89 -10.02
C PRO A 220 -0.95 11.61 -10.11
N VAL A 221 -0.75 10.98 -8.95
CA VAL A 221 0.02 9.73 -8.79
C VAL A 221 -0.83 8.64 -8.10
N ALA A 222 -0.25 7.46 -7.83
CA ALA A 222 -0.91 6.39 -7.08
C ALA A 222 -1.56 6.89 -5.77
N GLY A 223 -2.76 6.39 -5.46
CA GLY A 223 -3.55 6.83 -4.30
C GLY A 223 -4.31 8.15 -4.47
N GLN A 224 -4.04 8.92 -5.53
CA GLN A 224 -4.64 10.24 -5.76
C GLN A 224 -5.82 10.17 -6.74
N LEU A 225 -6.68 11.19 -6.71
CA LEU A 225 -7.83 11.33 -7.61
C LEU A 225 -7.51 12.30 -8.75
N ALA A 226 -7.51 11.82 -9.99
CA ALA A 226 -7.59 12.65 -11.19
C ALA A 226 -9.06 12.99 -11.47
N LYS A 227 -9.43 14.27 -11.37
CA LYS A 227 -10.80 14.74 -11.59
C LYS A 227 -10.89 15.58 -12.86
N PHE A 228 -11.74 15.19 -13.79
CA PHE A 228 -12.01 15.90 -15.04
C PHE A 228 -13.29 16.72 -14.92
N THR A 229 -13.19 18.04 -15.12
CA THR A 229 -14.29 19.00 -14.93
C THR A 229 -14.63 19.73 -16.23
N ALA A 230 -15.75 20.45 -16.31
CA ALA A 230 -16.21 21.06 -17.57
C ALA A 230 -15.28 22.15 -18.18
N THR A 231 -14.32 22.71 -17.43
CA THR A 231 -13.50 23.86 -17.86
C THR A 231 -12.32 23.55 -18.78
N GLY A 232 -12.10 22.29 -19.17
CA GLY A 232 -10.95 21.85 -19.97
C GLY A 232 -11.25 20.74 -20.99
N ALA A 233 -12.49 20.69 -21.50
CA ALA A 233 -12.98 19.61 -22.37
C ALA A 233 -12.03 19.37 -23.57
N GLY A 234 -11.53 18.14 -23.72
CA GLY A 234 -10.56 17.83 -24.77
C GLY A 234 -9.92 16.45 -24.68
N ALA A 235 -9.03 16.20 -25.64
CA ALA A 235 -8.17 15.04 -25.67
C ALA A 235 -7.07 15.16 -24.59
N VAL A 236 -6.82 14.05 -23.89
CA VAL A 236 -5.80 13.91 -22.85
C VAL A 236 -4.87 12.80 -23.29
N THR A 237 -3.57 13.06 -23.39
CA THR A 237 -2.58 12.10 -23.89
C THR A 237 -1.66 11.64 -22.75
N ILE A 238 -1.53 10.32 -22.63
CA ILE A 238 -0.59 9.61 -21.77
C ILE A 238 0.64 9.29 -22.63
N GLU A 239 1.71 10.04 -22.45
CA GLU A 239 2.94 10.00 -23.25
C GLU A 239 3.85 8.83 -22.84
N THR A 240 3.77 8.47 -21.57
CA THR A 240 4.36 7.28 -20.95
C THR A 240 3.35 6.73 -19.97
N GLY A 241 3.40 5.42 -19.66
CA GLY A 241 2.49 4.83 -18.67
C GLY A 241 2.36 5.69 -17.42
N LYS A 242 1.12 5.94 -16.98
CA LYS A 242 0.80 6.77 -15.79
C LYS A 242 0.10 5.91 -14.75
N THR A 243 0.38 6.18 -13.49
CA THR A 243 -0.27 5.51 -12.36
C THR A 243 -1.10 6.51 -11.58
N VAL A 244 -2.36 6.17 -11.28
CA VAL A 244 -3.27 7.00 -10.49
C VAL A 244 -4.17 6.13 -9.60
N GLY A 245 -4.63 6.68 -8.46
CA GLY A 245 -5.56 5.97 -7.57
C GLY A 245 -6.97 5.90 -8.11
N LYS A 246 -7.51 7.05 -8.52
CA LYS A 246 -8.89 7.18 -9.01
C LYS A 246 -8.98 8.14 -10.17
N VAL A 247 -9.92 7.90 -11.07
CA VAL A 247 -10.33 8.81 -12.13
C VAL A 247 -11.82 9.10 -11.98
N LEU A 248 -12.19 10.38 -11.94
CA LEU A 248 -13.57 10.84 -11.92
C LEU A 248 -13.82 11.79 -13.09
N PHE A 249 -14.73 11.41 -13.98
CA PHE A 249 -15.31 12.34 -14.94
C PHE A 249 -16.54 13.00 -14.34
N ASP A 250 -16.39 14.28 -13.97
CA ASP A 250 -17.44 15.14 -13.43
C ASP A 250 -17.76 16.24 -14.45
N SER A 251 -18.16 15.80 -15.65
CA SER A 251 -18.46 16.69 -16.76
C SER A 251 -19.49 16.07 -17.71
N ALA A 252 -20.43 16.86 -18.20
CA ALA A 252 -21.30 16.42 -19.29
C ALA A 252 -20.58 16.43 -20.66
N THR A 253 -19.48 17.17 -20.78
CA THR A 253 -18.68 17.22 -22.01
C THR A 253 -17.74 16.02 -22.10
N PRO A 254 -17.68 15.32 -23.25
CA PRO A 254 -16.81 14.16 -23.40
C PRO A 254 -15.33 14.47 -23.19
N TYR A 255 -14.65 13.55 -22.52
CA TYR A 255 -13.19 13.49 -22.45
C TYR A 255 -12.72 12.23 -23.17
N THR A 256 -11.55 12.32 -23.83
CA THR A 256 -10.86 11.15 -24.38
C THR A 256 -9.47 11.09 -23.78
N ILE A 257 -9.17 10.04 -23.00
CA ILE A 257 -7.82 9.75 -22.55
C ILE A 257 -7.20 8.74 -23.54
N SER A 258 -6.20 9.17 -24.30
CA SER A 258 -5.40 8.34 -25.21
C SER A 258 -4.02 8.06 -24.64
N GLY A 259 -3.38 6.98 -25.11
CA GLY A 259 -1.99 6.69 -24.78
C GLY A 259 -1.15 6.66 -26.06
N ASP A 260 0.09 7.12 -25.96
CA ASP A 260 1.11 6.84 -26.97
C ASP A 260 1.35 5.32 -27.08
N THR A 261 2.09 4.89 -28.09
CA THR A 261 2.29 3.45 -28.37
C THR A 261 2.85 2.74 -27.13
N GLY A 262 2.06 1.83 -26.55
CA GLY A 262 2.43 1.07 -25.35
C GLY A 262 2.22 1.79 -24.01
N ALA A 263 1.69 3.00 -24.02
CA ALA A 263 1.36 3.73 -22.79
C ALA A 263 0.01 3.26 -22.23
N ALA A 264 -0.01 2.97 -20.93
CA ALA A 264 -1.17 2.49 -20.20
C ALA A 264 -1.53 3.43 -19.04
N LEU A 265 -2.79 3.39 -18.62
CA LEU A 265 -3.27 3.99 -17.39
C LEU A 265 -3.37 2.91 -16.32
N THR A 266 -2.39 2.88 -15.41
CA THR A 266 -2.36 1.96 -14.28
C THR A 266 -3.16 2.50 -13.11
N MET A 267 -4.09 1.69 -12.60
CA MET A 267 -4.96 2.02 -11.49
C MET A 267 -4.43 1.39 -10.19
N ASP A 268 -3.92 2.23 -9.29
CA ASP A 268 -3.32 1.83 -8.01
C ASP A 268 -3.70 2.83 -6.92
N ASN A 269 -4.59 2.41 -6.01
CA ASN A 269 -5.04 3.23 -4.89
C ASN A 269 -4.39 2.82 -3.55
N SER A 270 -3.24 2.14 -3.56
CA SER A 270 -2.50 1.75 -2.35
C SER A 270 -2.08 2.93 -1.45
N GLY A 271 -1.92 4.12 -2.04
CA GLY A 271 -1.66 5.37 -1.32
C GLY A 271 -2.91 6.18 -0.94
N GLY A 272 -4.12 5.64 -1.17
CA GLY A 272 -5.39 6.33 -0.97
C GLY A 272 -6.37 5.52 -0.11
N THR A 273 -7.63 5.95 -0.04
CA THR A 273 -8.69 5.23 0.70
C THR A 273 -9.62 4.47 -0.24
N GLY A 274 -9.91 3.21 0.11
CA GLY A 274 -10.78 2.32 -0.66
C GLY A 274 -10.12 1.74 -1.91
N ASN A 275 -10.95 1.27 -2.84
CA ASN A 275 -10.50 0.66 -4.09
C ASN A 275 -10.06 1.71 -5.12
N ALA A 276 -9.26 1.30 -6.10
CA ALA A 276 -9.02 2.13 -7.27
C ALA A 276 -10.31 2.25 -8.07
N SER A 277 -10.55 3.38 -8.74
CA SER A 277 -11.81 3.57 -9.46
C SER A 277 -11.71 4.41 -10.72
N ILE A 278 -12.57 4.13 -11.70
CA ILE A 278 -12.85 5.01 -12.85
C ILE A 278 -14.36 5.20 -12.91
N THR A 279 -14.83 6.41 -12.69
CA THR A 279 -16.26 6.71 -12.68
C THR A 279 -16.64 7.87 -13.58
N ALA A 280 -17.78 7.73 -14.25
CA ALA A 280 -18.42 8.82 -15.00
C ALA A 280 -19.67 9.29 -14.26
N ALA A 281 -19.62 10.47 -13.63
CA ALA A 281 -20.75 11.04 -12.90
C ALA A 281 -21.79 11.69 -13.83
N ALA A 282 -21.37 12.07 -15.04
CA ALA A 282 -22.20 12.59 -16.12
C ALA A 282 -21.48 12.32 -17.45
N GLY A 283 -22.16 12.51 -18.58
CA GLY A 283 -21.52 12.52 -19.90
C GLY A 283 -21.04 11.15 -20.40
N ASN A 284 -20.55 11.14 -21.64
CA ASN A 284 -20.01 9.95 -22.29
C ASN A 284 -18.51 10.12 -22.49
N HIS A 285 -17.70 9.37 -21.76
CA HIS A 285 -16.23 9.53 -21.74
C HIS A 285 -15.54 8.31 -22.34
N THR A 286 -14.35 8.53 -22.90
CA THR A 286 -13.56 7.47 -23.54
C THR A 286 -12.16 7.38 -22.94
N ILE A 287 -11.70 6.17 -22.66
CA ILE A 287 -10.30 5.85 -22.38
C ILE A 287 -9.85 4.86 -23.45
N SER A 288 -9.06 5.34 -24.39
CA SER A 288 -8.47 4.56 -25.48
C SER A 288 -7.07 4.04 -25.15
N ALA A 289 -6.42 4.60 -24.12
CA ALA A 289 -5.27 3.95 -23.49
C ALA A 289 -5.71 2.63 -22.83
N GLN A 290 -4.83 1.63 -22.77
CA GLN A 290 -5.09 0.41 -22.02
C GLN A 290 -5.20 0.77 -20.52
N VAL A 291 -6.26 0.30 -19.86
CA VAL A 291 -6.41 0.39 -18.40
C VAL A 291 -5.80 -0.85 -17.78
N VAL A 292 -4.97 -0.70 -16.75
CA VAL A 292 -4.30 -1.81 -16.07
C VAL A 292 -4.65 -1.78 -14.58
N SER A 293 -5.25 -2.84 -14.05
CA SER A 293 -5.43 -2.96 -12.59
C SER A 293 -4.15 -3.46 -11.92
N THR A 294 -4.05 -3.29 -10.61
CA THR A 294 -2.94 -3.81 -9.79
C THR A 294 -3.43 -4.78 -8.74
N ALA A 295 -2.55 -5.65 -8.24
CA ALA A 295 -2.86 -6.54 -7.12
C ALA A 295 -3.00 -5.79 -5.78
N ALA A 296 -2.68 -4.49 -5.73
CA ALA A 296 -2.71 -3.71 -4.51
C ALA A 296 -4.14 -3.38 -4.05
N THR A 297 -5.04 -3.09 -4.99
CA THR A 297 -6.46 -2.80 -4.73
C THR A 297 -7.34 -3.32 -5.88
N PRO A 298 -8.58 -3.76 -5.62
CA PRO A 298 -9.59 -3.92 -6.66
C PRO A 298 -9.77 -2.66 -7.51
N LEU A 299 -10.22 -2.83 -8.76
CA LEU A 299 -10.61 -1.75 -9.67
C LEU A 299 -12.13 -1.68 -9.77
N GLU A 300 -12.71 -0.54 -9.40
CA GLU A 300 -14.13 -0.24 -9.54
C GLU A 300 -14.40 0.61 -10.78
N LEU A 301 -15.37 0.18 -11.59
CA LEU A 301 -15.81 0.90 -12.78
C LEU A 301 -17.30 1.25 -12.62
N GLY A 302 -17.67 2.49 -12.91
CA GLY A 302 -19.05 2.92 -12.75
C GLY A 302 -19.44 4.08 -13.67
N ALA A 303 -20.71 4.12 -14.08
CA ALA A 303 -21.29 5.25 -14.78
C ALA A 303 -22.66 5.58 -14.16
N ALA A 304 -22.89 6.85 -13.88
CA ALA A 304 -24.18 7.32 -13.40
C ALA A 304 -25.27 7.14 -14.49
N SER A 305 -26.54 7.22 -14.08
CA SER A 305 -27.66 7.14 -15.02
C SER A 305 -27.55 8.21 -16.13
N GLY A 306 -27.60 7.78 -17.39
CA GLY A 306 -27.45 8.65 -18.56
C GLY A 306 -26.00 8.99 -18.92
N ALA A 307 -25.01 8.50 -18.16
CA ALA A 307 -23.59 8.56 -18.49
C ALA A 307 -23.10 7.23 -19.08
N ALA A 308 -21.93 7.26 -19.74
CA ALA A 308 -21.26 6.07 -20.24
C ALA A 308 -19.75 6.18 -20.07
N LEU A 309 -19.12 5.06 -19.72
CA LEU A 309 -17.67 4.91 -19.69
C LEU A 309 -17.23 3.95 -20.79
N ASN A 310 -16.44 4.44 -21.76
CA ASN A 310 -15.97 3.68 -22.92
C ASN A 310 -14.46 3.39 -22.81
N LEU A 311 -14.09 2.20 -22.36
CA LEU A 311 -12.73 1.70 -22.23
C LEU A 311 -12.29 1.00 -23.53
N THR A 312 -12.10 1.77 -24.60
CA THR A 312 -11.79 1.24 -25.93
C THR A 312 -10.36 0.68 -26.06
N GLY A 313 -9.47 1.02 -25.12
CA GLY A 313 -8.15 0.38 -24.98
C GLY A 313 -8.18 -0.98 -24.27
N GLY A 314 -9.34 -1.36 -23.70
CA GLY A 314 -9.52 -2.56 -22.90
C GLY A 314 -8.97 -2.44 -21.46
N VAL A 315 -9.26 -3.46 -20.67
CA VAL A 315 -8.80 -3.59 -19.28
C VAL A 315 -7.92 -4.83 -19.16
N LEU A 316 -6.71 -4.66 -18.64
CA LEU A 316 -5.82 -5.76 -18.25
C LEU A 316 -5.89 -5.93 -16.72
N ASN A 317 -6.53 -7.03 -16.29
CA ASN A 317 -6.62 -7.43 -14.89
C ASN A 317 -5.88 -8.77 -14.66
N ALA A 318 -4.62 -8.67 -14.26
CA ALA A 318 -3.74 -9.83 -14.14
C ALA A 318 -3.88 -10.61 -12.82
N ALA A 319 -4.27 -9.97 -11.73
CA ALA A 319 -4.17 -10.57 -10.38
C ALA A 319 -5.10 -9.95 -9.33
N SER A 320 -6.12 -9.18 -9.73
CA SER A 320 -7.03 -8.46 -8.83
C SER A 320 -8.48 -8.72 -9.22
N VAL A 321 -9.40 -7.92 -8.68
CA VAL A 321 -10.83 -7.96 -9.05
C VAL A 321 -11.21 -6.67 -9.77
N VAL A 322 -11.89 -6.80 -10.91
CA VAL A 322 -12.59 -5.69 -11.57
C VAL A 322 -14.07 -5.75 -11.19
N ASN A 323 -14.58 -4.70 -10.54
CA ASN A 323 -15.96 -4.56 -10.14
C ASN A 323 -16.66 -3.53 -11.02
N ILE A 324 -17.60 -3.98 -11.86
CA ILE A 324 -18.52 -3.10 -12.57
C ILE A 324 -19.67 -2.79 -11.61
N LEU A 325 -19.65 -1.61 -11.00
CA LEU A 325 -20.56 -1.26 -9.91
C LEU A 325 -21.96 -0.91 -10.44
N GLU A 326 -22.03 0.06 -11.35
CA GLU A 326 -23.30 0.64 -11.81
C GLU A 326 -23.20 1.16 -13.26
N GLY A 327 -24.36 1.26 -13.91
CA GLY A 327 -24.51 1.90 -15.22
C GLY A 327 -23.98 1.07 -16.39
N SER A 328 -23.74 1.76 -17.52
CA SER A 328 -23.27 1.14 -18.77
C SER A 328 -21.76 1.36 -18.94
N ILE A 329 -21.02 0.26 -18.89
CA ILE A 329 -19.57 0.23 -19.14
C ILE A 329 -19.34 -0.50 -20.47
N ASN A 330 -18.69 0.19 -21.41
CA ASN A 330 -18.29 -0.38 -22.70
C ASN A 330 -16.78 -0.61 -22.67
N ALA A 331 -16.29 -1.85 -22.75
CA ALA A 331 -14.86 -2.15 -22.74
C ALA A 331 -14.48 -2.93 -24.00
N ALA A 332 -13.38 -2.61 -24.67
CA ALA A 332 -12.95 -3.41 -25.81
C ALA A 332 -12.71 -4.88 -25.43
N ALA A 333 -12.14 -5.09 -24.24
CA ALA A 333 -11.87 -6.39 -23.65
C ALA A 333 -11.68 -6.25 -22.14
N ILE A 334 -11.88 -7.35 -21.40
CA ILE A 334 -11.33 -7.55 -20.06
C ILE A 334 -10.46 -8.80 -20.10
N ASP A 335 -9.14 -8.65 -20.01
CA ASP A 335 -8.15 -9.73 -20.15
C ASP A 335 -7.30 -9.91 -18.88
N GLY A 336 -6.75 -11.10 -18.69
CA GLY A 336 -5.80 -11.44 -17.62
C GLY A 336 -6.25 -12.61 -16.74
N ALA A 337 -5.58 -12.82 -15.62
CA ALA A 337 -5.86 -13.94 -14.70
C ALA A 337 -6.55 -13.51 -13.40
N GLY A 338 -7.05 -12.26 -13.33
CA GLY A 338 -7.87 -11.80 -12.21
C GLY A 338 -9.35 -12.15 -12.37
N ASP A 339 -10.18 -11.61 -11.49
CA ASP A 339 -11.63 -11.82 -11.45
C ASP A 339 -12.41 -10.61 -11.98
N THR A 340 -13.62 -10.86 -12.48
CA THR A 340 -14.57 -9.79 -12.82
C THR A 340 -15.91 -10.02 -12.14
N SER A 341 -16.45 -8.96 -11.53
CA SER A 341 -17.81 -8.93 -11.01
C SER A 341 -18.63 -7.84 -11.69
N VAL A 342 -19.88 -8.14 -12.03
CA VAL A 342 -20.80 -7.22 -12.71
C VAL A 342 -22.05 -7.06 -11.87
N GLY A 343 -22.18 -5.89 -11.26
CA GLY A 343 -23.36 -5.44 -10.55
C GLY A 343 -23.77 -6.32 -9.37
N THR A 344 -22.79 -6.68 -8.53
CA THR A 344 -23.00 -7.42 -7.27
C THR A 344 -23.52 -6.53 -6.14
N VAL A 345 -23.41 -5.20 -6.28
CA VAL A 345 -23.86 -4.20 -5.31
C VAL A 345 -25.03 -3.34 -5.85
N SER A 346 -25.12 -3.18 -7.17
CA SER A 346 -26.15 -2.43 -7.89
C SER A 346 -26.30 -2.97 -9.32
N VAL A 347 -27.37 -2.63 -10.02
CA VAL A 347 -27.57 -3.09 -11.42
C VAL A 347 -26.55 -2.43 -12.35
N ALA A 348 -25.83 -3.24 -13.11
CA ALA A 348 -24.83 -2.80 -14.08
C ALA A 348 -24.98 -3.52 -15.42
N THR A 349 -24.49 -2.89 -16.49
CA THR A 349 -24.39 -3.48 -17.83
C THR A 349 -22.96 -3.35 -18.32
N LEU A 350 -22.33 -4.50 -18.61
CA LEU A 350 -21.03 -4.56 -19.27
C LEU A 350 -21.23 -4.93 -20.73
N VAL A 351 -20.80 -4.08 -21.65
CA VAL A 351 -20.70 -4.40 -23.09
C VAL A 351 -19.24 -4.57 -23.43
N THR A 352 -18.83 -5.73 -23.95
CA THR A 352 -17.42 -5.97 -24.25
C THR A 352 -17.14 -6.89 -25.42
N GLY A 353 -15.94 -6.85 -26.02
CA GLY A 353 -15.56 -7.79 -27.07
C GLY A 353 -15.35 -9.20 -26.53
N HIS A 354 -14.77 -9.33 -25.33
CA HIS A 354 -14.62 -10.59 -24.61
C HIS A 354 -14.24 -10.36 -23.15
N VAL A 355 -14.44 -11.41 -22.34
CA VAL A 355 -13.94 -11.51 -20.96
C VAL A 355 -13.03 -12.73 -20.85
N ARG A 356 -11.75 -12.53 -20.55
CA ARG A 356 -10.77 -13.59 -20.23
C ARG A 356 -10.25 -13.35 -18.82
N GLN A 357 -10.79 -14.07 -17.86
CA GLN A 357 -10.57 -13.88 -16.43
C GLN A 357 -10.62 -15.25 -15.73
N ASP A 358 -10.20 -15.34 -14.47
CA ASP A 358 -10.35 -16.57 -13.68
C ASP A 358 -11.83 -16.81 -13.35
N SER A 359 -12.51 -15.79 -12.81
CA SER A 359 -13.97 -15.83 -12.62
C SER A 359 -14.71 -14.64 -13.23
N LEU A 360 -15.96 -14.90 -13.61
CA LEU A 360 -16.97 -13.89 -13.95
C LEU A 360 -18.20 -14.09 -13.08
N THR A 361 -18.52 -13.10 -12.26
CA THR A 361 -19.73 -13.07 -11.43
C THR A 361 -20.69 -12.00 -11.94
N ILE A 362 -21.96 -12.35 -12.11
CA ILE A 362 -23.02 -11.43 -12.55
C ILE A 362 -24.10 -11.38 -11.47
N GLY A 363 -24.28 -10.21 -10.87
CA GLY A 363 -25.29 -9.97 -9.85
C GLY A 363 -26.70 -9.83 -10.42
N SER A 364 -27.70 -9.98 -9.55
CA SER A 364 -29.12 -9.96 -9.91
C SER A 364 -29.52 -8.70 -10.69
N GLY A 365 -30.17 -8.89 -11.85
CA GLY A 365 -30.65 -7.79 -12.70
C GLY A 365 -29.57 -7.11 -13.55
N SER A 366 -28.30 -7.53 -13.44
CA SER A 366 -27.20 -7.03 -14.25
C SER A 366 -27.02 -7.84 -15.53
N SER A 367 -26.34 -7.26 -16.53
CA SER A 367 -26.14 -7.92 -17.83
C SER A 367 -24.70 -7.79 -18.35
N VAL A 368 -24.29 -8.78 -19.14
CA VAL A 368 -23.05 -8.74 -19.92
C VAL A 368 -23.40 -9.04 -21.38
N GLU A 369 -23.09 -8.11 -22.26
CA GLU A 369 -23.26 -8.23 -23.71
C GLU A 369 -21.89 -8.37 -24.39
N ILE A 370 -21.76 -9.30 -25.34
CA ILE A 370 -20.51 -9.55 -26.06
C ILE A 370 -20.58 -9.07 -27.51
N ASN A 371 -20.04 -7.89 -27.80
CA ASN A 371 -20.20 -7.24 -29.10
C ASN A 371 -19.20 -7.66 -30.19
N SER A 372 -18.52 -8.80 -30.03
CA SER A 372 -17.46 -9.22 -30.94
C SER A 372 -17.93 -9.98 -32.20
N THR A 373 -17.11 -9.88 -33.25
CA THR A 373 -17.22 -10.71 -34.46
C THR A 373 -16.59 -12.09 -34.20
N SER A 374 -17.06 -13.13 -34.89
CA SER A 374 -16.62 -14.52 -34.70
C SER A 374 -15.09 -14.71 -34.80
N GLY A 375 -14.49 -15.53 -33.92
CA GLY A 375 -13.06 -15.88 -33.94
C GLY A 375 -12.46 -16.17 -32.56
N THR A 376 -11.28 -16.78 -32.50
CA THR A 376 -10.59 -17.12 -31.23
C THR A 376 -10.12 -15.89 -30.46
N ALA A 377 -9.73 -14.83 -31.17
CA ALA A 377 -9.38 -13.53 -30.60
C ALA A 377 -10.56 -12.81 -29.91
N SER A 378 -11.78 -13.25 -30.20
CA SER A 378 -13.05 -12.73 -29.69
C SER A 378 -13.74 -13.67 -28.69
N THR A 379 -13.07 -14.75 -28.29
CA THR A 379 -13.63 -15.77 -27.39
C THR A 379 -13.42 -15.37 -25.93
N SER A 380 -14.51 -15.36 -25.18
CA SER A 380 -14.50 -15.20 -23.72
C SER A 380 -14.17 -16.52 -23.04
N ILE A 381 -13.30 -16.48 -22.03
CA ILE A 381 -12.77 -17.64 -21.33
C ILE A 381 -12.79 -17.35 -19.83
N VAL A 382 -13.51 -18.16 -19.06
CA VAL A 382 -13.49 -18.09 -17.60
C VAL A 382 -13.36 -19.48 -17.00
N ASN A 383 -12.68 -19.61 -15.85
CA ASN A 383 -12.70 -20.87 -15.12
C ASN A 383 -14.05 -21.05 -14.41
N LEU A 384 -14.56 -19.98 -13.81
CA LEU A 384 -15.84 -19.98 -13.08
C LEU A 384 -16.80 -18.89 -13.59
N LEU A 385 -18.00 -19.28 -14.01
CA LEU A 385 -19.13 -18.37 -14.25
C LEU A 385 -20.18 -18.50 -13.13
N GLN A 386 -20.51 -17.39 -12.49
CA GLN A 386 -21.57 -17.30 -11.48
C GLN A 386 -22.63 -16.27 -11.86
N ILE A 387 -23.90 -16.64 -11.77
CA ILE A 387 -25.04 -15.75 -12.06
C ILE A 387 -26.01 -15.80 -10.88
N PHE A 388 -26.34 -14.63 -10.32
CA PHE A 388 -27.34 -14.47 -9.25
C PHE A 388 -28.70 -14.14 -9.86
N ASP A 389 -29.77 -14.72 -9.31
CA ASP A 389 -31.11 -14.78 -9.91
C ASP A 389 -31.77 -13.40 -10.09
N GLY A 390 -32.23 -13.16 -11.32
CA GLY A 390 -32.98 -11.99 -11.74
C GLY A 390 -32.99 -11.91 -13.26
N THR A 391 -34.17 -12.06 -13.87
CA THR A 391 -34.41 -12.01 -15.33
C THR A 391 -33.46 -11.07 -16.09
N GLY A 392 -32.66 -11.58 -17.03
CA GLY A 392 -32.01 -10.71 -18.04
C GLY A 392 -30.49 -10.80 -18.20
N PHE A 393 -29.89 -11.98 -18.14
CA PHE A 393 -28.61 -12.15 -18.82
C PHE A 393 -28.86 -12.29 -20.33
N THR A 394 -28.47 -11.27 -21.10
CA THR A 394 -28.47 -11.31 -22.57
C THR A 394 -27.04 -11.46 -23.08
N TRP A 395 -26.63 -12.70 -23.37
CA TRP A 395 -25.48 -12.92 -24.24
C TRP A 395 -25.91 -12.75 -25.70
N SER A 396 -25.75 -11.55 -26.24
CA SER A 396 -25.79 -11.28 -27.68
C SER A 396 -24.35 -11.18 -28.19
N GLY A 397 -24.04 -11.81 -29.34
CA GLY A 397 -22.71 -11.80 -29.94
C GLY A 397 -22.39 -13.00 -30.82
N ALA A 398 -21.52 -12.84 -31.84
CA ALA A 398 -21.02 -13.95 -32.66
C ALA A 398 -19.75 -14.60 -32.08
N GLY A 399 -19.26 -14.11 -30.95
CA GLY A 399 -18.08 -14.60 -30.23
C GLY A 399 -18.35 -15.92 -29.49
N GLY A 400 -17.34 -16.80 -29.46
CA GLY A 400 -17.38 -18.04 -28.69
C GLY A 400 -17.29 -17.80 -27.18
N PHE A 401 -17.75 -18.78 -26.39
CA PHE A 401 -17.67 -18.77 -24.93
C PHE A 401 -17.16 -20.12 -24.41
N ALA A 402 -16.23 -20.09 -23.46
CA ALA A 402 -15.76 -21.27 -22.75
C ALA A 402 -15.75 -21.02 -21.23
N ALA A 403 -16.41 -21.90 -20.47
CA ALA A 403 -16.37 -21.94 -19.01
C ALA A 403 -16.06 -23.35 -18.51
N SER A 404 -15.17 -23.47 -17.52
CA SER A 404 -14.85 -24.78 -16.90
C SER A 404 -15.93 -25.21 -15.89
N GLU A 405 -16.50 -24.26 -15.15
CA GLU A 405 -17.58 -24.48 -14.19
C GLU A 405 -18.65 -23.38 -14.31
N VAL A 406 -19.93 -23.78 -14.20
CA VAL A 406 -21.08 -22.87 -14.19
C VAL A 406 -21.91 -23.16 -12.95
N GLY A 407 -22.18 -22.12 -12.15
CA GLY A 407 -22.96 -22.24 -10.90
C GLY A 407 -24.02 -21.14 -10.76
N GLU A 408 -25.19 -21.51 -10.25
CA GLU A 408 -26.24 -20.58 -9.79
C GLU A 408 -26.13 -20.42 -8.28
N ALA A 409 -26.27 -19.19 -7.77
CA ALA A 409 -26.30 -18.90 -6.35
C ALA A 409 -27.46 -17.93 -6.04
N GLY A 410 -28.36 -18.31 -5.13
CA GLY A 410 -29.56 -17.53 -4.77
C GLY A 410 -30.82 -18.40 -4.71
N GLY A 411 -31.07 -19.03 -3.56
CA GLY A 411 -32.25 -19.88 -3.36
C GLY A 411 -33.36 -19.14 -2.62
N GLY A 412 -34.16 -18.34 -3.33
CA GLY A 412 -35.51 -17.97 -2.90
C GLY A 412 -36.51 -19.08 -3.23
N THR A 413 -37.48 -19.34 -2.35
CA THR A 413 -38.37 -20.53 -2.28
C THR A 413 -39.36 -20.76 -3.45
N GLN A 414 -38.96 -20.65 -4.72
CA GLN A 414 -39.80 -21.06 -5.85
C GLN A 414 -39.08 -22.09 -6.74
N PRO A 415 -39.60 -23.32 -6.89
CA PRO A 415 -39.07 -24.26 -7.87
C PRO A 415 -39.55 -23.82 -9.27
N VAL A 416 -38.63 -23.51 -10.19
CA VAL A 416 -38.97 -23.30 -11.60
C VAL A 416 -37.89 -23.95 -12.50
N PRO A 417 -38.22 -24.27 -13.76
CA PRO A 417 -38.49 -25.60 -14.29
C PRO A 417 -37.24 -26.30 -14.89
N GLU A 418 -37.38 -27.61 -15.13
CA GLU A 418 -36.32 -28.55 -15.52
C GLU A 418 -35.44 -28.18 -16.74
N PRO A 419 -34.25 -28.81 -16.87
CA PRO A 419 -33.09 -28.41 -17.73
C PRO A 419 -33.29 -28.34 -19.25
N GLY A 420 -34.53 -28.39 -19.76
CA GLY A 420 -34.83 -28.35 -21.20
C GLY A 420 -34.61 -26.98 -21.86
N ALA A 421 -34.52 -25.89 -21.09
CA ALA A 421 -34.31 -24.54 -21.63
C ALA A 421 -32.83 -24.12 -21.71
N TRP A 422 -31.94 -24.78 -20.96
CA TRP A 422 -30.52 -24.39 -20.83
C TRP A 422 -29.59 -25.07 -21.84
N ALA A 423 -30.02 -26.18 -22.44
CA ALA A 423 -29.16 -27.02 -23.28
C ALA A 423 -28.79 -26.43 -24.65
N LEU A 424 -29.39 -25.30 -25.07
CA LEU A 424 -29.14 -24.73 -26.41
C LEU A 424 -28.01 -23.70 -26.47
N MET A 425 -27.39 -23.32 -25.34
CA MET A 425 -26.40 -22.22 -25.28
C MET A 425 -24.96 -22.67 -24.97
N ALA A 426 -24.59 -23.91 -25.35
CA ALA A 426 -23.23 -24.44 -25.16
C ALA A 426 -22.65 -25.15 -26.40
N ILE A 427 -23.10 -24.80 -27.61
CA ILE A 427 -22.60 -25.42 -28.85
C ILE A 427 -21.90 -24.40 -29.74
N ALA A 428 -20.56 -24.37 -29.65
CA ALA A 428 -19.67 -24.24 -30.80
C ALA A 428 -18.26 -24.79 -30.47
N LEU A 429 -18.12 -26.11 -30.65
CA LEU A 429 -16.91 -26.89 -31.05
C LEU A 429 -15.62 -26.89 -30.18
N LEU A 430 -15.51 -27.99 -29.42
CA LEU A 430 -14.39 -28.94 -29.24
C LEU A 430 -13.59 -28.98 -27.91
N SER A 431 -13.88 -30.08 -27.19
CA SER A 431 -13.09 -30.90 -26.26
C SER A 431 -12.61 -30.29 -24.94
N LEU A 432 -13.42 -30.48 -23.88
CA LEU A 432 -13.01 -30.89 -22.52
C LEU A 432 -14.29 -31.27 -21.72
N PRO A 433 -14.23 -32.19 -20.73
CA PRO A 433 -15.43 -32.71 -20.07
C PRO A 433 -16.00 -31.69 -19.08
N LEU A 434 -17.21 -31.18 -19.32
CA LEU A 434 -17.97 -30.45 -18.31
C LEU A 434 -18.29 -31.40 -17.13
N VAL A 435 -17.88 -31.02 -15.91
CA VAL A 435 -18.25 -31.71 -14.68
C VAL A 435 -19.28 -30.85 -13.94
N PHE A 436 -20.55 -31.26 -13.96
CA PHE A 436 -21.58 -30.67 -13.09
C PHE A 436 -21.46 -31.27 -11.68
N ARG A 437 -21.16 -30.45 -10.66
CA ARG A 437 -21.15 -30.89 -9.26
C ARG A 437 -22.23 -30.13 -8.48
N ARG A 438 -23.34 -30.83 -8.20
CA ARG A 438 -24.40 -30.37 -7.29
C ARG A 438 -23.84 -30.34 -5.87
N ARG A 439 -23.67 -29.16 -5.26
CA ARG A 439 -23.47 -29.08 -3.80
C ARG A 439 -24.85 -29.12 -3.14
N SER A 440 -25.04 -30.15 -2.32
CA SER A 440 -26.19 -30.40 -1.46
C SER A 440 -26.33 -29.36 -0.37
#